data_AF-A0A381E4R7-F1
#
_entry.id   AF-A0A381E4R7-F1
#
_cell.length_a   1.000
_cell.length_b   1.000
_cell.length_c   1.000
_cell.angle_alpha   90.00
_cell.angle_beta   90.00
_cell.angle_gamma   90.00
#
_symmetry.space_group_name_H-M   'P 1'
#
loop_
_entity.id
_entity.type
_entity.pdbx_description
1 polymer ?
#
loop_
_entity_poly.entity_id
_entity_poly.type
_entity_poly.pdbx_seq_one_letter_code
_entity_poly.pdbx_strand_id
1 'polypeptide(L)'
;MDHIDPALESLRAQIREQSATDPHIAAKIAAQAILEKIFAVLNDGKGVHAESALALLGSLAGQACLQEAFARLTTEAGQDVVGAIMTVTDTEGRTYYYGDPINRPLLEDRYSVWSLLAGTLQAYGAKLPDIQDIITHVTASIGKPAFGIPRLPANRQIRFQPRECLQLWQPLKTEIIDILPVPANDWHLAYALAIQNLIEQAKGTLSPAEAGIIVMECAVPMSKISE
;
A
#
# COMPACT_ATOMS: atom_id res chain seq x y z
N MET A 1 -1.49 -11.38 32.81
CA MET A 1 -0.26 -11.95 32.22
C MET A 1 -0.66 -12.46 30.86
N ASP A 2 -0.45 -11.66 29.82
CA ASP A 2 -0.72 -12.12 28.45
C ASP A 2 0.22 -13.28 28.15
N HIS A 3 -0.37 -14.44 27.90
CA HIS A 3 0.36 -15.61 27.47
C HIS A 3 0.73 -15.38 26.01
N ILE A 4 1.92 -14.82 25.77
CA ILE A 4 2.46 -14.73 24.41
C ILE A 4 2.66 -16.15 23.91
N ASP A 5 2.15 -16.45 22.71
CA ASP A 5 2.26 -17.75 22.06
C ASP A 5 3.75 -18.08 21.80
N PRO A 6 4.29 -19.18 22.35
CA PRO A 6 5.68 -19.59 22.13
C PRO A 6 6.05 -19.74 20.64
N ALA A 7 5.09 -20.11 19.79
CA ALA A 7 5.32 -20.19 18.34
C ALA A 7 5.58 -18.80 17.73
N LEU A 8 4.85 -17.78 18.18
CA LEU A 8 5.04 -16.40 17.73
C LEU A 8 6.39 -15.84 18.20
N GLU A 9 6.81 -16.14 19.43
CA GLU A 9 8.13 -15.72 19.91
C GLU A 9 9.26 -16.36 19.11
N SER A 10 9.11 -17.66 18.80
CA SER A 10 10.07 -18.37 17.95
C SER A 10 10.15 -17.76 16.55
N LEU A 11 9.01 -17.47 15.92
CA LEU A 11 8.96 -16.80 14.62
C LEU A 11 9.64 -15.43 14.66
N ARG A 12 9.36 -14.62 15.68
CA ARG A 12 10.00 -13.31 15.86
C ARG A 12 11.52 -13.42 16.05
N ALA A 13 11.98 -14.45 16.75
CA ALA A 13 13.41 -14.70 16.89
C ALA A 13 14.06 -15.06 15.55
N GLN A 14 13.42 -15.91 14.75
CA GLN A 14 13.89 -16.27 13.41
C GLN A 14 13.93 -15.06 12.47
N ILE A 15 12.89 -14.21 12.49
CA ILE A 15 12.87 -12.97 11.70
C ILE A 15 14.06 -12.08 12.07
N ARG A 16 14.35 -11.91 13.37
CA ARG A 16 15.50 -11.12 13.82
C ARG A 16 16.83 -11.69 13.36
N GLU A 17 17.00 -13.00 13.40
CA GLU A 17 18.21 -13.67 12.93
C GLU A 17 18.40 -13.49 11.41
N GLN A 18 17.34 -13.71 10.63
CA GLN A 18 17.37 -13.57 9.17
C GLN A 18 17.50 -12.11 8.71
N SER A 19 17.08 -11.15 9.53
CA SER A 19 17.22 -9.72 9.22
C SER A 19 18.69 -9.29 9.07
N ALA A 20 19.64 -10.05 9.60
CA ALA A 20 21.07 -9.81 9.41
C ALA A 20 21.54 -10.04 7.96
N THR A 21 20.85 -10.89 7.20
CA THR A 21 21.18 -11.22 5.79
C THR A 21 20.18 -10.60 4.81
N ASP A 22 18.92 -10.46 5.22
CA ASP A 22 17.85 -9.87 4.42
C ASP A 22 17.05 -8.87 5.27
N PRO A 23 17.36 -7.56 5.19
CA PRO A 23 16.71 -6.55 6.03
C PRO A 23 15.18 -6.46 5.80
N HIS A 24 14.68 -7.00 4.68
CA HIS A 24 13.27 -6.93 4.29
C HIS A 24 12.49 -8.22 4.59
N ILE A 25 13.09 -9.18 5.31
CA ILE A 25 12.48 -10.49 5.56
C ILE A 25 11.12 -10.39 6.27
N ALA A 26 10.99 -9.48 7.24
CA ALA A 26 9.74 -9.23 7.94
C ALA A 26 8.63 -8.77 6.98
N ALA A 27 8.95 -7.86 6.07
CA ALA A 27 8.01 -7.36 5.06
C ALA A 27 7.59 -8.46 4.06
N LYS A 28 8.52 -9.35 3.68
CA LYS A 28 8.23 -10.50 2.80
C LYS A 28 7.27 -11.49 3.45
N ILE A 29 7.45 -11.79 4.73
CA ILE A 29 6.54 -12.67 5.49
C ILE A 29 5.19 -11.97 5.66
N ALA A 30 5.19 -10.68 6.01
CA ALA A 30 3.98 -9.89 6.18
C ALA A 30 3.16 -9.77 4.90
N ALA A 31 3.80 -9.67 3.72
CA ALA A 31 3.13 -9.61 2.44
C ALA A 31 2.18 -10.80 2.20
N GLN A 32 2.62 -12.01 2.57
CA GLN A 32 1.80 -13.21 2.44
C GLN A 32 0.64 -13.20 3.44
N ALA A 33 0.90 -12.85 4.70
CA ALA A 33 -0.15 -12.74 5.73
C ALA A 33 -1.20 -11.67 5.40
N ILE A 34 -0.77 -10.52 4.86
CA ILE A 34 -1.64 -9.43 4.39
C ILE A 34 -2.56 -9.94 3.28
N LEU A 35 -1.99 -10.62 2.28
CA LEU A 35 -2.77 -11.15 1.15
C LEU A 35 -3.82 -12.16 1.62
N GLU A 36 -3.44 -13.10 2.50
CA GLU A 36 -4.35 -14.08 3.09
C GLU A 36 -5.48 -13.42 3.88
N LYS A 37 -5.16 -12.41 4.71
CA LYS A 37 -6.17 -11.67 5.48
C LYS A 37 -7.12 -10.91 4.56
N ILE A 38 -6.62 -10.29 3.50
CA ILE A 38 -7.46 -9.57 2.52
C ILE A 38 -8.38 -10.54 1.77
N PHE A 39 -7.89 -11.72 1.40
CA PHE A 39 -8.75 -12.75 0.82
C PHE A 39 -9.85 -13.19 1.78
N ALA A 40 -9.53 -13.38 3.06
CA ALA A 40 -10.53 -13.71 4.06
C ALA A 40 -11.60 -12.60 4.21
N VAL A 41 -11.20 -11.33 4.15
CA VAL A 41 -12.12 -10.18 4.21
C VAL A 41 -13.00 -10.07 2.96
N LEU A 42 -12.45 -10.33 1.77
CA LEU A 42 -13.14 -10.13 0.50
C LEU A 42 -13.93 -11.34 0.00
N ASN A 43 -13.72 -12.52 0.59
CA ASN A 43 -14.39 -13.73 0.15
C ASN A 43 -15.87 -13.70 0.59
N ASP A 44 -16.76 -13.58 -0.40
CA ASP A 44 -18.22 -13.55 -0.24
C ASP A 44 -18.86 -14.94 -0.36
N GLY A 45 -18.06 -16.00 -0.32
CA GLY A 45 -18.47 -17.39 -0.57
C GLY A 45 -18.49 -17.79 -2.04
N LYS A 46 -18.25 -16.85 -2.98
CA LYS A 46 -18.11 -17.11 -4.42
C LYS A 46 -16.68 -16.89 -4.93
N GLY A 47 -15.74 -16.66 -4.02
CA GLY A 47 -14.34 -16.36 -4.33
C GLY A 47 -14.01 -14.88 -4.15
N VAL A 48 -12.76 -14.54 -4.46
CA VAL A 48 -12.25 -13.17 -4.32
C VAL A 48 -12.24 -12.47 -5.67
N HIS A 49 -12.80 -11.25 -5.71
CA HIS A 49 -12.74 -10.40 -6.89
C HIS A 49 -11.38 -9.70 -6.99
N ALA A 50 -10.59 -10.09 -7.99
CA ALA A 50 -9.19 -9.67 -8.12
C ALA A 50 -9.04 -8.14 -8.20
N GLU A 51 -9.90 -7.46 -8.95
CA GLU A 51 -9.93 -6.01 -9.09
C GLU A 51 -10.14 -5.31 -7.75
N SER A 52 -11.09 -5.80 -6.94
CA SER A 52 -11.33 -5.25 -5.60
C SER A 52 -10.15 -5.51 -4.66
N ALA A 53 -9.53 -6.69 -4.74
CA ALA A 53 -8.37 -7.03 -3.92
C ALA A 53 -7.15 -6.16 -4.26
N LEU A 54 -6.90 -5.92 -5.55
CA LEU A 54 -5.83 -5.02 -6.01
C LEU A 54 -6.11 -3.55 -5.65
N ALA A 55 -7.36 -3.10 -5.76
CA ALA A 55 -7.75 -1.75 -5.36
C ALA A 55 -7.54 -1.55 -3.85
N LEU A 56 -7.94 -2.52 -3.03
CA LEU A 56 -7.74 -2.49 -1.58
C LEU A 56 -6.24 -2.48 -1.24
N LEU A 57 -5.46 -3.41 -1.81
CA LEU A 57 -4.02 -3.46 -1.60
C LEU A 57 -3.31 -2.17 -2.04
N GLY A 58 -3.67 -1.63 -3.21
CA GLY A 58 -3.12 -0.37 -3.71
C GLY A 58 -3.45 0.81 -2.78
N SER A 59 -4.70 0.88 -2.30
CA SER A 59 -5.14 1.89 -1.34
C SER A 59 -4.31 1.84 -0.06
N LEU A 60 -4.13 0.64 0.50
CA LEU A 60 -3.34 0.44 1.72
C LEU A 60 -1.83 0.63 1.50
N ALA A 61 -1.30 0.32 0.31
CA ALA A 61 0.08 0.62 -0.04
C ALA A 61 0.33 2.13 -0.05
N GLY A 62 -0.59 2.91 -0.64
CA GLY A 62 -0.56 4.37 -0.59
C GLY A 62 -0.63 4.90 0.85
N GLN A 63 -1.57 4.38 1.65
CA GLN A 63 -1.69 4.73 3.06
C GLN A 63 -0.42 4.41 3.85
N ALA A 64 0.19 3.24 3.59
CA ALA A 64 1.44 2.85 4.20
C ALA A 64 2.50 3.94 3.98
N CYS A 65 2.73 4.38 2.74
CA CYS A 65 3.69 5.46 2.44
C CYS A 65 3.49 6.72 3.29
N LEU A 66 2.23 7.14 3.52
CA LEU A 66 1.94 8.28 4.39
C LEU A 66 2.25 7.99 5.86
N GLN A 67 1.84 6.82 6.35
CA GLN A 67 2.02 6.41 7.73
C GLN A 67 3.50 6.21 8.07
N GLU A 68 4.30 5.73 7.13
CA GLU A 68 5.76 5.69 7.25
C GLU A 68 6.35 7.09 7.39
N ALA A 69 5.90 8.03 6.57
CA ALA A 69 6.35 9.41 6.65
C ALA A 69 6.04 10.00 8.04
N PHE A 70 4.84 9.76 8.58
CA PHE A 70 4.50 10.18 9.95
C PHE A 70 5.33 9.47 11.03
N ALA A 71 5.58 8.17 10.89
CA ALA A 71 6.41 7.43 11.84
C ALA A 71 7.84 7.98 11.90
N ARG A 72 8.41 8.40 10.78
CA ARG A 72 9.76 8.99 10.75
C ARG A 72 9.82 10.34 11.45
N LEU A 73 8.78 11.18 11.28
CA LEU A 73 8.67 12.46 11.98
C LEU A 73 8.65 12.31 13.50
N THR A 74 8.04 11.24 14.03
CA THR A 74 7.98 11.02 15.48
C THR A 74 9.28 10.45 16.03
N THR A 75 10.02 9.65 15.27
CA THR A 75 11.31 9.08 15.70
C THR A 75 12.48 10.05 15.61
N GLU A 76 12.45 11.03 14.69
CA GLU A 76 13.55 11.97 14.44
C GLU A 76 13.40 13.30 15.19
N ALA A 77 12.54 13.36 16.21
CA ALA A 77 12.25 14.55 17.02
C ALA A 77 13.54 15.17 17.61
N GLY A 78 14.11 16.13 16.87
CA GLY A 78 15.40 16.76 17.16
C GLY A 78 16.10 17.34 15.93
N GLN A 79 15.76 16.89 14.72
CA GLN A 79 16.09 17.60 13.49
C GLN A 79 14.82 18.17 12.85
N ASP A 80 14.98 19.32 12.22
CA ASP A 80 13.94 20.24 11.77
C ASP A 80 13.15 19.66 10.57
N VAL A 81 12.38 18.59 10.77
CA VAL A 81 11.54 17.96 9.73
C VAL A 81 10.15 18.59 9.63
N VAL A 82 9.89 19.64 10.42
CA VAL A 82 8.70 20.51 10.31
C VAL A 82 8.81 21.31 9.00
N GLY A 83 8.41 20.68 7.90
CA GLY A 83 8.49 21.25 6.55
C GLY A 83 8.63 20.22 5.43
N ALA A 84 8.97 18.96 5.74
CA ALA A 84 9.14 17.93 4.69
C ALA A 84 7.80 17.34 4.20
N ILE A 85 6.76 17.37 5.04
CA ILE A 85 5.38 17.06 4.64
C ILE A 85 4.61 18.37 4.55
N MET A 86 4.24 18.76 3.34
CA MET A 86 3.36 19.88 3.06
C MET A 86 1.90 19.45 3.26
N THR A 87 1.14 20.29 3.95
CA THR A 87 -0.27 20.07 4.24
C THR A 87 -1.13 21.08 3.48
N VAL A 88 -2.16 20.59 2.79
CA VAL A 88 -3.15 21.41 2.09
C VAL A 88 -4.52 21.10 2.67
N THR A 89 -5.25 22.13 3.09
CA THR A 89 -6.62 21.99 3.56
C THR A 89 -7.57 22.60 2.55
N ASP A 90 -8.63 21.88 2.19
CA ASP A 90 -9.65 22.39 1.28
C ASP A 90 -10.73 23.21 2.01
N THR A 91 -11.69 23.73 1.25
CA THR A 91 -12.79 24.55 1.78
C THR A 91 -13.76 23.79 2.68
N GLU A 92 -13.74 22.45 2.67
CA GLU A 92 -14.55 21.59 3.52
C GLU A 92 -13.78 21.15 4.78
N GLY A 93 -12.55 21.62 4.98
CA GLY A 93 -11.70 21.27 6.11
C GLY A 93 -11.00 19.92 5.97
N ARG A 94 -11.03 19.29 4.78
CA ARG A 94 -10.30 18.04 4.52
C ARG A 94 -8.83 18.36 4.31
N THR A 95 -7.98 17.53 4.89
CA THR A 95 -6.52 17.72 4.89
C THR A 95 -5.85 16.72 3.96
N TYR A 96 -4.93 17.22 3.14
CA TYR A 96 -4.15 16.47 2.17
C TYR A 96 -2.65 16.66 2.40
N TYR A 97 -1.86 15.60 2.22
CA TYR A 97 -0.44 15.56 2.57
C TYR A 97 0.43 15.31 1.34
N TYR A 98 1.53 16.06 1.22
CA TYR A 98 2.48 16.01 0.10
C TYR A 98 3.91 16.06 0.61
N GLY A 99 4.85 15.62 -0.22
CA GLY A 99 6.28 15.79 0.03
C GLY A 99 7.07 14.53 -0.27
N ASP A 100 8.38 14.71 -0.34
CA ASP A 100 9.35 13.65 -0.63
C ASP A 100 9.25 12.46 0.33
N PRO A 101 8.98 12.63 1.64
CA PRO A 101 8.80 11.49 2.54
C PRO A 101 7.69 10.52 2.12
N ILE A 102 6.67 11.00 1.38
CA ILE A 102 5.57 10.19 0.85
C ILE A 102 5.89 9.72 -0.58
N ASN A 103 6.43 10.61 -1.42
CA ASN A 103 6.68 10.32 -2.83
C ASN A 103 7.80 9.27 -3.01
N ARG A 104 8.81 9.27 -2.15
CA ARG A 104 9.91 8.31 -2.22
C ARG A 104 9.48 6.85 -2.12
N PRO A 105 8.79 6.40 -1.06
CA PRO A 105 8.29 5.03 -0.96
C PRO A 105 7.14 4.72 -1.94
N LEU A 106 6.47 5.74 -2.50
CA LEU A 106 5.39 5.53 -3.48
C LEU A 106 5.92 5.37 -4.91
N LEU A 107 6.88 6.20 -5.33
CA LEU A 107 7.22 6.43 -6.74
C LEU A 107 8.72 6.30 -7.08
N GLU A 108 9.63 6.67 -6.17
CA GLU A 108 11.00 7.01 -6.55
C GLU A 108 12.05 6.00 -6.09
N ASP A 109 11.91 5.44 -4.89
CA ASP A 109 12.90 4.51 -4.34
C ASP A 109 12.88 3.17 -5.12
N ARG A 110 13.98 2.43 -5.06
CA ARG A 110 14.12 1.11 -5.70
C ARG A 110 13.04 0.12 -5.27
N TYR A 111 12.63 0.19 -4.01
CA TYR A 111 11.59 -0.66 -3.42
C TYR A 111 10.24 0.05 -3.30
N SER A 112 10.08 1.20 -3.98
CA SER A 112 8.81 1.90 -3.98
C SER A 112 7.69 1.03 -4.57
N VAL A 113 6.45 1.36 -4.21
CA VAL A 113 5.25 0.70 -4.73
C VAL A 113 5.28 0.67 -6.26
N TRP A 114 5.59 1.81 -6.89
CA TRP A 114 5.72 1.89 -8.34
C TRP A 114 6.87 1.06 -8.90
N SER A 115 8.09 1.16 -8.35
CA SER A 115 9.26 0.43 -8.85
C SER A 115 9.03 -1.08 -8.87
N LEU A 116 8.43 -1.62 -7.81
CA LEU A 116 8.12 -3.05 -7.70
C LEU A 116 7.00 -3.48 -8.65
N LEU A 117 5.93 -2.69 -8.71
CA LEU A 117 4.84 -2.95 -9.64
C LEU A 117 5.33 -2.91 -11.09
N ALA A 118 6.05 -1.86 -11.49
CA ALA A 118 6.59 -1.69 -12.83
C ALA A 118 7.50 -2.86 -13.23
N GLY A 119 8.36 -3.31 -12.31
CA GLY A 119 9.19 -4.50 -12.52
C GLY A 119 8.37 -5.76 -12.81
N THR A 120 7.29 -5.99 -12.05
CA THR A 120 6.35 -7.10 -12.28
C THR A 120 5.63 -6.99 -13.63
N LEU A 121 5.15 -5.80 -13.98
CA LEU A 121 4.48 -5.56 -15.26
C LEU A 121 5.42 -5.81 -16.45
N GLN A 122 6.66 -5.32 -16.37
CA GLN A 122 7.68 -5.53 -17.38
C GLN A 122 8.04 -7.00 -17.54
N ALA A 123 8.13 -7.76 -16.43
CA ALA A 123 8.39 -9.20 -16.47
C ALA A 123 7.32 -9.99 -17.24
N TYR A 124 6.09 -9.48 -17.33
CA TYR A 124 5.01 -10.05 -18.14
C TYR A 124 4.81 -9.37 -19.50
N GLY A 125 5.71 -8.47 -19.90
CA GLY A 125 5.59 -7.70 -21.14
C GLY A 125 4.35 -6.79 -21.18
N ALA A 126 3.81 -6.43 -20.02
CA ALA A 126 2.62 -5.61 -19.91
C ALA A 126 2.93 -4.12 -20.08
N LYS A 127 1.97 -3.38 -20.63
CA LYS A 127 2.07 -1.92 -20.73
C LYS A 127 2.06 -1.29 -19.33
N LEU A 128 3.02 -0.40 -19.10
CA LEU A 128 3.09 0.39 -17.87
C LEU A 128 1.99 1.47 -17.84
N PRO A 129 1.32 1.68 -16.69
CA PRO A 129 0.45 2.83 -16.47
C PRO A 129 1.21 4.15 -16.68
N ASP A 130 0.50 5.17 -17.17
CA ASP A 130 1.05 6.53 -17.23
C ASP A 130 0.95 7.18 -15.84
N ILE A 131 2.01 7.03 -15.05
CA ILE A 131 2.06 7.55 -13.69
C ILE A 131 1.95 9.08 -13.65
N GLN A 132 2.49 9.77 -14.65
CA GLN A 132 2.42 11.23 -14.68
C GLN A 132 0.99 11.70 -14.92
N ASP A 133 0.24 11.02 -15.78
CA ASP A 133 -1.19 11.28 -15.97
C ASP A 133 -2.00 11.00 -14.70
N ILE A 134 -1.74 9.89 -14.01
CA ILE A 134 -2.40 9.57 -12.73
C ILE A 134 -2.14 10.66 -11.68
N ILE A 135 -0.87 11.06 -11.50
CA ILE A 135 -0.51 12.12 -10.54
C ILE A 135 -1.18 13.44 -10.90
N THR A 136 -1.20 13.78 -12.20
CA THR A 136 -1.82 15.02 -12.69
C THR A 136 -3.32 15.01 -12.41
N HIS A 137 -3.99 13.90 -12.70
CA HIS A 137 -5.42 13.72 -12.42
C HIS A 137 -5.73 13.81 -10.94
N VAL A 138 -5.01 13.07 -10.09
CA VAL A 138 -5.20 13.06 -8.64
C VAL A 138 -5.01 14.47 -8.07
N THR A 139 -3.93 15.15 -8.45
CA THR A 139 -3.66 16.53 -8.04
C THR A 139 -4.79 17.48 -8.47
N ALA A 140 -5.27 17.36 -9.71
CA ALA A 140 -6.38 18.17 -10.21
C ALA A 140 -7.72 17.87 -9.54
N SER A 141 -7.86 16.70 -8.90
CA SER A 141 -9.09 16.26 -8.22
C SER A 141 -9.18 16.65 -6.74
N ILE A 142 -8.08 17.12 -6.11
CA ILE A 142 -8.04 17.53 -4.70
C ILE A 142 -9.18 18.51 -4.39
N GLY A 143 -9.86 18.28 -3.27
CA GLY A 143 -10.99 19.11 -2.83
C GLY A 143 -12.25 19.00 -3.69
N LYS A 144 -12.31 18.06 -4.63
CA LYS A 144 -13.49 17.79 -5.46
C LYS A 144 -14.08 16.42 -5.12
N PRO A 145 -15.39 16.19 -5.39
CA PRO A 145 -16.03 14.89 -5.19
C PRO A 145 -15.36 13.73 -5.96
N ALA A 146 -14.62 14.03 -7.03
CA ALA A 146 -13.90 13.03 -7.82
C ALA A 146 -12.60 12.52 -7.17
N PHE A 147 -12.11 13.17 -6.10
CA PHE A 147 -10.86 12.75 -5.46
C PHE A 147 -10.95 11.32 -4.93
N GLY A 148 -9.95 10.50 -5.27
CA GLY A 148 -9.87 9.12 -4.81
C GLY A 148 -10.83 8.15 -5.51
N ILE A 149 -11.57 8.59 -6.54
CA ILE A 149 -12.36 7.71 -7.40
C ILE A 149 -11.46 7.24 -8.56
N PRO A 150 -11.11 5.94 -8.63
CA PRO A 150 -10.13 5.46 -9.60
C PRO A 150 -10.69 5.42 -11.03
N ARG A 151 -9.87 5.79 -12.01
CA ARG A 151 -10.22 5.66 -13.45
C ARG A 151 -9.93 4.24 -13.92
N LEU A 152 -10.89 3.35 -13.70
CA LEU A 152 -10.75 1.93 -14.01
C LEU A 152 -10.75 1.64 -15.53
N PRO A 153 -10.06 0.58 -15.97
CA PRO A 153 -10.18 0.07 -17.35
C PRO A 153 -11.62 -0.26 -17.72
N ALA A 154 -11.95 -0.21 -19.01
CA ALA A 154 -13.30 -0.45 -19.50
C ALA A 154 -13.85 -1.82 -19.03
N ASN A 155 -15.11 -1.84 -18.60
CA ASN A 155 -15.81 -3.02 -18.06
C ASN A 155 -15.24 -3.58 -16.74
N ARG A 156 -14.27 -2.92 -16.11
CA ARG A 156 -13.81 -3.26 -14.77
C ARG A 156 -14.60 -2.49 -13.73
N GLN A 157 -14.83 -3.13 -12.59
CA GLN A 157 -15.49 -2.54 -11.44
C GLN A 157 -14.72 -2.93 -10.18
N ILE A 158 -14.86 -2.14 -9.13
CA ILE A 158 -14.40 -2.48 -7.79
C ILE A 158 -15.60 -2.46 -6.86
N ARG A 159 -15.57 -3.31 -5.84
CA ARG A 159 -16.70 -3.45 -4.89
C ARG A 159 -16.65 -2.43 -3.75
N PHE A 160 -15.48 -1.87 -3.49
CA PHE A 160 -15.21 -0.92 -2.41
C PHE A 160 -14.43 0.25 -2.97
N GLN A 161 -14.76 1.45 -2.52
CA GLN A 161 -14.01 2.66 -2.87
C GLN A 161 -12.66 2.66 -2.13
N PRO A 162 -11.59 3.22 -2.73
CA PRO A 162 -10.26 3.26 -2.12
C PRO A 162 -10.23 3.81 -0.69
N ARG A 163 -11.01 4.86 -0.43
CA ARG A 163 -11.12 5.48 0.89
C ARG A 163 -11.75 4.55 1.93
N GLU A 164 -12.74 3.75 1.53
CA GLU A 164 -13.37 2.76 2.42
C GLU A 164 -12.38 1.66 2.82
N CYS A 165 -11.40 1.35 1.96
CA CYS A 165 -10.39 0.36 2.28
C CYS A 165 -9.45 0.78 3.42
N LEU A 166 -9.30 2.09 3.67
CA LEU A 166 -8.38 2.61 4.69
C LEU A 166 -8.77 2.21 6.11
N GLN A 167 -10.04 1.88 6.36
CA GLN A 167 -10.50 1.35 7.66
C GLN A 167 -9.78 0.05 8.07
N LEU A 168 -9.20 -0.67 7.11
CA LEU A 168 -8.44 -1.91 7.35
C LEU A 168 -6.99 -1.66 7.73
N TRP A 169 -6.48 -0.42 7.61
CA TRP A 169 -5.11 -0.09 7.96
C TRP A 169 -4.80 -0.47 9.41
N GLN A 170 -5.59 0.04 10.37
CA GLN A 170 -5.30 -0.17 11.79
C GLN A 170 -5.39 -1.66 12.19
N PRO A 171 -6.43 -2.43 11.80
CA PRO A 171 -6.46 -3.88 12.05
C PRO A 171 -5.27 -4.62 11.44
N LEU A 172 -4.93 -4.38 10.17
CA LEU A 172 -3.81 -5.07 9.52
C LEU A 172 -2.46 -4.67 10.13
N LYS A 173 -2.32 -3.40 10.54
CA LYS A 173 -1.14 -2.94 11.23
C LYS A 173 -0.97 -3.68 12.56
N THR A 174 -2.01 -3.71 13.39
CA THR A 174 -1.95 -4.33 14.72
C THR A 174 -1.84 -5.86 14.64
N GLU A 175 -2.54 -6.52 13.73
CA GLU A 175 -2.58 -7.99 13.66
C GLU A 175 -1.41 -8.61 12.89
N ILE A 176 -0.76 -7.85 12.00
CA ILE A 176 0.28 -8.38 11.11
C ILE A 176 1.57 -7.59 11.23
N ILE A 177 1.56 -6.31 10.91
CA ILE A 177 2.77 -5.47 10.84
C ILE A 177 3.49 -5.41 12.20
N ASP A 178 2.74 -5.13 13.27
CA ASP A 178 3.27 -5.02 14.63
C ASP A 178 3.58 -6.42 15.22
N ILE A 179 2.86 -7.45 14.78
CA ILE A 179 3.10 -8.83 15.20
C ILE A 179 4.38 -9.40 14.59
N LEU A 180 4.67 -9.10 13.31
CA LEU A 180 5.85 -9.53 12.57
C LEU A 180 7.02 -8.53 12.62
N PRO A 181 7.09 -7.73 13.70
CA PRO A 181 7.69 -6.38 13.76
C PRO A 181 8.32 -5.87 12.45
N VAL A 182 7.50 -5.53 11.46
CA VAL A 182 7.98 -4.98 10.19
C VAL A 182 8.53 -3.56 10.45
N PRO A 183 9.78 -3.25 10.04
CA PRO A 183 10.33 -1.91 10.16
C PRO A 183 9.44 -0.87 9.49
N ALA A 184 9.35 0.33 10.08
CA ALA A 184 8.48 1.38 9.58
C ALA A 184 8.77 1.71 8.11
N ASN A 185 10.03 1.76 7.69
CA ASN A 185 10.43 2.02 6.30
C ASN A 185 10.06 0.92 5.30
N ASP A 186 9.48 -0.20 5.73
CA ASP A 186 9.15 -1.35 4.90
C ASP A 186 7.64 -1.70 4.96
N TRP A 187 6.79 -0.85 5.54
CA TRP A 187 5.34 -1.09 5.54
C TRP A 187 4.78 -1.08 4.11
N HIS A 188 5.11 -0.07 3.30
CA HIS A 188 4.75 0.02 1.88
C HIS A 188 5.28 -1.17 1.09
N LEU A 189 6.49 -1.63 1.41
CA LEU A 189 7.12 -2.79 0.78
C LEU A 189 6.29 -4.05 1.00
N ALA A 190 5.79 -4.30 2.22
CA ALA A 190 4.94 -5.45 2.51
C ALA A 190 3.67 -5.47 1.62
N TYR A 191 3.02 -4.32 1.44
CA TYR A 191 1.86 -4.22 0.54
C TYR A 191 2.25 -4.32 -0.94
N ALA A 192 3.36 -3.73 -1.36
CA ALA A 192 3.86 -3.84 -2.74
C ALA A 192 4.16 -5.30 -3.12
N LEU A 193 4.80 -6.06 -2.24
CA LEU A 193 5.04 -7.50 -2.44
C LEU A 193 3.73 -8.29 -2.47
N ALA A 194 2.75 -7.96 -1.62
CA ALA A 194 1.42 -8.59 -1.66
C ALA A 194 0.71 -8.34 -3.01
N ILE A 195 0.86 -7.14 -3.58
CA ILE A 195 0.36 -6.80 -4.92
C ILE A 195 1.03 -7.67 -5.99
N GLN A 196 2.35 -7.83 -5.96
CA GLN A 196 3.07 -8.69 -6.91
C GLN A 196 2.55 -10.14 -6.85
N ASN A 197 2.38 -10.67 -5.64
CA ASN A 197 1.85 -12.01 -5.42
C ASN A 197 0.43 -12.16 -5.97
N LEU A 198 -0.43 -11.16 -5.77
CA LEU A 198 -1.79 -11.17 -6.30
C LEU A 198 -1.82 -11.10 -7.84
N ILE A 199 -0.99 -10.25 -8.45
CA ILE A 199 -0.89 -10.17 -9.92
C ILE A 199 -0.47 -11.52 -10.50
N GLU A 200 0.50 -12.20 -9.89
CA GLU A 200 0.91 -13.55 -10.29
C GLU A 200 -0.25 -14.55 -10.21
N GLN A 201 -1.01 -14.54 -9.10
CA GLN A 201 -2.16 -15.43 -8.91
C GLN A 201 -3.33 -15.10 -9.85
N ALA A 202 -3.47 -13.86 -10.30
CA ALA A 202 -4.61 -13.38 -11.10
C ALA A 202 -4.39 -13.43 -12.62
N LYS A 203 -3.22 -13.89 -13.12
CA LYS A 203 -2.82 -13.84 -14.54
C LYS A 203 -3.81 -14.43 -15.56
N GLY A 204 -4.71 -15.30 -15.13
CA GLY A 204 -5.76 -15.88 -16.00
C GLY A 204 -7.08 -15.09 -16.03
N THR A 205 -7.27 -14.14 -15.12
CA THR A 205 -8.56 -13.48 -14.87
C THR A 205 -8.49 -11.97 -15.13
N LEU A 206 -7.35 -11.36 -14.83
CA LEU A 206 -7.09 -9.93 -14.98
C LEU A 206 -5.74 -9.73 -15.66
N SER A 207 -5.69 -8.90 -16.70
CA SER A 207 -4.41 -8.65 -17.34
C SER A 207 -3.49 -7.87 -16.40
N PRO A 208 -2.17 -8.12 -16.39
CA PRO A 208 -1.25 -7.37 -15.54
C PRO A 208 -1.31 -5.85 -15.82
N ALA A 209 -1.51 -5.44 -17.07
CA ALA A 209 -1.65 -4.02 -17.42
C ALA A 209 -2.84 -3.35 -16.71
N GLU A 210 -4.01 -4.02 -16.70
CA GLU A 210 -5.18 -3.53 -15.98
C GLU A 210 -4.94 -3.52 -14.46
N ALA A 211 -4.30 -4.55 -13.92
CA ALA A 211 -3.93 -4.61 -12.51
C ALA A 211 -3.04 -3.43 -12.10
N GLY A 212 -2.05 -3.09 -12.94
CA GLY A 212 -1.18 -1.95 -12.72
C GLY A 212 -1.93 -0.61 -12.65
N ILE A 213 -2.90 -0.41 -13.54
CA ILE A 213 -3.75 0.79 -13.54
C ILE A 213 -4.57 0.85 -12.24
N ILE A 214 -5.25 -0.24 -11.88
CA ILE A 214 -6.09 -0.31 -10.67
C ILE A 214 -5.27 0.03 -9.42
N VAL A 215 -4.10 -0.58 -9.27
CA VAL A 215 -3.23 -0.37 -8.10
C VAL A 215 -2.83 1.09 -7.99
N MET A 216 -2.33 1.71 -9.06
CA MET A 216 -1.78 3.07 -8.98
C MET A 216 -2.86 4.16 -8.93
N GLU A 217 -3.99 3.95 -9.60
CA GLU A 217 -5.17 4.83 -9.47
C GLU A 217 -5.72 4.84 -8.03
N CYS A 218 -5.48 3.79 -7.24
CA CYS A 218 -5.85 3.74 -5.83
C CYS A 218 -4.72 4.23 -4.90
N ALA A 219 -3.47 3.81 -5.13
CA ALA A 219 -2.35 4.12 -4.25
C ALA A 219 -2.01 5.62 -4.22
N VAL A 220 -2.01 6.28 -5.37
CA VAL A 220 -1.63 7.71 -5.46
C VAL A 220 -2.54 8.61 -4.64
N PRO A 221 -3.88 8.60 -4.77
CA PRO A 221 -4.74 9.46 -3.95
C PRO A 221 -4.73 9.05 -2.47
N MET A 222 -4.68 7.75 -2.16
CA MET A 222 -4.70 7.29 -0.76
C MET A 222 -3.41 7.61 -0.01
N SER A 223 -2.29 7.84 -0.71
CA SER A 223 -1.06 8.38 -0.09
C SER A 223 -1.17 9.82 0.40
N LYS A 224 -2.27 10.51 0.09
CA LYS A 224 -2.45 11.94 0.39
C LYS A 224 -3.42 12.20 1.52
N ILE A 225 -4.10 11.20 2.06
CA ILE A 225 -5.12 11.39 3.11
C ILE A 225 -4.79 10.53 4.32
N SER A 226 -5.13 11.02 5.52
CA SER A 226 -5.04 10.23 6.74
C SER A 226 -6.45 9.89 7.19
N GLU A 227 -6.72 8.60 7.40
CA GLU A 227 -7.95 8.04 7.98
C GLU A 227 -7.58 7.10 9.13
#